data_AF-A0A5E6NJ53-F1
#
_entry.id   AF-A0A5E6NJ53-F1
#
_cell.length_a   1.000
_cell.length_b   1.000
_cell.length_c   1.000
_cell.angle_alpha   90.00
_cell.angle_beta   90.00
_cell.angle_gamma   90.00
#
_symmetry.space_group_name_H-M   'P 1'
#
loop_
_entity.id
_entity.type
_entity.pdbx_description
1 polymer ?
#
loop_
_entity_poly.entity_id
_entity_poly.type
_entity_poly.pdbx_seq_one_letter_code
_entity_poly.pdbx_strand_id
1 'polypeptide(L)'
;MLALNPQYKANPDDVKAGALLILKDNAGTQSLSDYLKEHTDDPQAFSALIDSLKTELQAASVIRSPLTLDLDGDGMVETTSKENSGVYFDHDNNSFAEQSGWVGKDDGLLVFDKNNNGKIDDGSELFGNNTILSNGNKAANGFEALKDLDSNNDGKIDNQDTNFNNLKFGKTKTLMAN
;
A
#
# COMPACT_ATOMS: atom_id res chain seq x y z
N MET A 1 12.31 -3.92 -3.35
CA MET A 1 12.56 -3.32 -4.69
C MET A 1 12.38 -4.38 -5.78
N LEU A 2 11.14 -4.61 -6.22
CA LEU A 2 10.88 -5.22 -7.52
C LEU A 2 11.34 -4.23 -8.59
N ALA A 3 12.53 -4.41 -9.13
CA ALA A 3 12.95 -3.65 -10.31
C ALA A 3 12.38 -4.37 -11.54
N LEU A 4 11.33 -3.82 -12.14
CA LEU A 4 10.92 -4.19 -13.48
C LEU A 4 12.08 -3.86 -14.43
N ASN A 5 12.59 -4.89 -15.11
CA ASN A 5 13.69 -4.77 -16.05
C ASN A 5 13.32 -3.76 -17.17
N PRO A 6 14.16 -2.75 -17.47
CA PRO A 6 13.87 -1.72 -18.47
C PRO A 6 13.63 -2.25 -19.90
N GLN A 7 13.98 -3.51 -20.20
CA GLN A 7 13.73 -4.16 -21.49
C GLN A 7 12.22 -4.44 -21.77
N TYR A 8 11.33 -4.34 -20.78
CA TYR A 8 9.89 -4.62 -20.96
C TYR A 8 9.02 -3.38 -21.29
N LYS A 9 9.62 -2.23 -21.63
CA LYS A 9 8.90 -0.97 -21.89
C LYS A 9 8.16 -0.89 -23.24
N ALA A 10 8.17 -1.94 -24.07
CA ALA A 10 7.69 -1.82 -25.46
C ALA A 10 6.24 -2.28 -25.70
N ASN A 11 5.61 -3.06 -24.80
CA ASN A 11 4.22 -3.49 -24.98
C ASN A 11 3.61 -3.97 -23.65
N PRO A 12 2.57 -3.31 -23.11
CA PRO A 12 1.87 -3.76 -21.90
C PRO A 12 1.28 -5.18 -22.02
N ASP A 13 1.02 -5.66 -23.24
CA ASP A 13 0.43 -6.98 -23.52
C ASP A 13 1.45 -8.13 -23.54
N ASP A 14 2.76 -7.85 -23.47
CA ASP A 14 3.82 -8.88 -23.46
C ASP A 14 4.02 -9.50 -22.06
N VAL A 15 3.42 -8.91 -21.02
CA VAL A 15 3.40 -9.50 -19.68
C VAL A 15 2.27 -10.53 -19.62
N LYS A 16 2.50 -11.71 -20.23
CA LYS A 16 1.70 -12.89 -19.86
C LYS A 16 1.84 -13.08 -18.36
N ALA A 17 0.71 -13.01 -17.66
CA ALA A 17 0.56 -13.09 -16.21
C ALA A 17 1.48 -14.14 -15.56
N GLY A 18 2.65 -13.69 -15.13
CA GLY A 18 3.66 -14.47 -14.45
C GLY A 18 4.74 -13.53 -13.99
N ALA A 19 4.70 -13.11 -12.72
CA ALA A 19 5.75 -12.31 -12.13
C ALA A 19 7.08 -13.06 -12.28
N LEU A 20 7.98 -12.56 -13.12
CA LEU A 20 9.35 -13.09 -13.21
C LEU A 20 10.10 -12.60 -11.98
N LEU A 21 10.18 -13.44 -10.96
CA LEU A 21 10.92 -13.12 -9.76
C LEU A 21 12.43 -13.18 -10.05
N ILE A 22 13.04 -12.00 -10.06
CA ILE A 22 14.48 -11.83 -10.20
C ILE A 22 15.10 -11.81 -8.80
N LEU A 23 15.90 -12.82 -8.48
CA LEU A 23 16.68 -12.86 -7.23
C LEU A 23 17.91 -11.98 -7.43
N LYS A 24 18.08 -10.96 -6.58
CA LYS A 24 19.32 -10.18 -6.51
C LYS A 24 20.28 -10.87 -5.55
N ASP A 25 21.43 -11.28 -6.03
CA ASP A 25 22.58 -11.61 -5.19
C ASP A 25 23.71 -10.58 -5.41
N ASN A 26 24.83 -10.78 -4.74
CA ASN A 26 26.01 -9.90 -4.84
C ASN A 26 26.72 -10.00 -6.21
N ALA A 27 26.31 -10.94 -7.08
CA ALA A 27 26.88 -11.19 -8.40
C ALA A 27 26.01 -10.64 -9.56
N GLY A 28 24.73 -10.33 -9.31
CA GLY A 28 23.86 -9.64 -10.27
C GLY A 28 22.41 -10.10 -10.26
N THR A 29 21.79 -10.06 -11.45
CA THR A 29 20.42 -10.48 -11.72
C THR A 29 20.45 -11.88 -12.35
N GLN A 30 19.98 -12.90 -11.64
CA GLN A 30 19.91 -14.27 -12.15
C GLN A 30 18.47 -14.79 -12.21
N SER A 31 18.20 -15.63 -13.20
CA SER A 31 16.91 -16.33 -13.31
C SER A 31 16.78 -17.32 -12.15
N LEU A 32 15.56 -17.44 -11.60
CA LEU A 32 15.24 -18.46 -10.60
C LEU A 32 15.65 -19.87 -11.06
N SER A 33 15.54 -20.15 -12.36
CA SER A 33 15.92 -21.45 -12.93
C SER A 33 17.43 -21.72 -12.87
N ASP A 34 18.26 -20.70 -12.93
CA ASP A 34 19.72 -20.85 -12.90
C ASP A 34 20.23 -20.90 -11.46
N TYR A 35 19.65 -20.08 -10.57
CA TYR A 35 19.92 -20.18 -9.14
C TYR A 35 19.63 -21.58 -8.58
N LEU A 36 18.49 -22.17 -8.97
CA LEU A 36 18.12 -23.53 -8.57
C LEU A 36 19.06 -24.62 -9.13
N LYS A 37 19.71 -24.39 -10.29
CA LYS A 37 20.69 -25.33 -10.85
C LYS A 37 22.05 -25.23 -10.16
N GLU A 38 22.42 -24.03 -9.73
CA GLU A 38 23.71 -23.80 -9.06
C GLU A 38 23.72 -24.25 -7.59
N HIS A 39 22.54 -24.34 -6.97
CA HIS A 39 22.37 -24.66 -5.56
C HIS A 39 21.61 -25.99 -5.33
N THR A 40 21.66 -26.93 -6.28
CA THR A 40 20.95 -28.23 -6.16
C THR A 40 21.35 -29.03 -4.92
N ASP A 41 22.59 -28.83 -4.46
CA ASP A 41 23.20 -29.58 -3.37
C ASP A 41 23.27 -28.78 -2.07
N ASP A 42 22.65 -27.58 -2.02
CA ASP A 42 22.63 -26.69 -0.85
C ASP A 42 21.19 -26.50 -0.32
N PRO A 43 20.76 -27.33 0.65
CA PRO A 43 19.46 -27.19 1.29
C PRO A 43 19.27 -25.85 2.03
N GLN A 44 20.36 -25.20 2.47
CA GLN A 44 20.30 -23.92 3.17
C GLN A 44 19.99 -22.78 2.19
N ALA A 45 20.63 -22.76 1.02
CA ALA A 45 20.30 -21.84 -0.06
C ALA A 45 18.83 -21.99 -0.50
N PHE A 46 18.33 -23.23 -0.60
CA PHE A 46 16.93 -23.48 -0.91
C PHE A 46 15.98 -22.94 0.19
N SER A 47 16.30 -23.16 1.46
CA SER A 47 15.50 -22.62 2.57
C SER A 47 15.48 -21.09 2.57
N ALA A 48 16.63 -20.44 2.39
CA ALA A 48 16.75 -18.98 2.35
C ALA A 48 15.95 -18.39 1.17
N LEU A 49 15.99 -19.04 0.01
CA LEU A 49 15.15 -18.69 -1.13
C LEU A 49 13.67 -18.78 -0.76
N ILE A 50 13.21 -19.91 -0.22
CA ILE A 50 11.80 -20.11 0.14
C ILE A 50 11.32 -19.04 1.13
N ASP A 51 12.15 -18.65 2.11
CA ASP A 51 11.78 -17.60 3.07
C ASP A 51 11.74 -16.21 2.43
N SER A 52 12.63 -15.92 1.48
CA SER A 52 12.55 -14.72 0.66
C SER A 52 11.28 -14.70 -0.22
N LEU A 53 10.94 -15.82 -0.86
CA LEU A 53 9.70 -15.98 -1.63
C LEU A 53 8.46 -15.74 -0.78
N LYS A 54 8.41 -16.35 0.41
CA LYS A 54 7.30 -16.16 1.35
C LYS A 54 7.16 -14.71 1.77
N THR A 55 8.28 -14.03 2.04
CA THR A 55 8.27 -12.61 2.45
C THR A 55 7.70 -11.74 1.33
N GLU A 56 8.14 -11.95 0.09
CA GLU A 56 7.64 -11.22 -1.09
C GLU A 56 6.16 -11.55 -1.39
N LEU A 57 5.76 -12.82 -1.29
CA LEU A 57 4.35 -13.24 -1.44
C LEU A 57 3.46 -12.70 -0.32
N GLN A 58 3.97 -12.59 0.90
CA GLN A 58 3.28 -11.95 2.01
C GLN A 58 3.11 -10.46 1.74
N ALA A 59 4.16 -9.75 1.32
CA ALA A 59 4.10 -8.34 0.94
C ALA A 59 3.12 -8.09 -0.21
N ALA A 60 3.11 -8.96 -1.22
CA ALA A 60 2.20 -8.91 -2.36
C ALA A 60 0.75 -9.31 -2.01
N SER A 61 0.55 -10.14 -0.99
CA SER A 61 -0.79 -10.54 -0.53
C SER A 61 -1.40 -9.58 0.50
N VAL A 62 -0.68 -8.52 0.88
CA VAL A 62 -1.23 -7.46 1.73
C VAL A 62 -2.31 -6.70 0.96
N ILE A 63 -3.56 -7.09 1.19
CA ILE A 63 -4.74 -6.32 0.80
C ILE A 63 -4.62 -4.93 1.43
N ARG A 64 -4.42 -3.89 0.61
CA ARG A 64 -4.49 -2.51 1.09
C ARG A 64 -5.93 -2.21 1.44
N SER A 65 -6.16 -1.66 2.63
CA SER A 65 -7.52 -1.43 3.16
C SER A 65 -7.73 0.03 3.57
N PRO A 66 -7.49 1.00 2.67
CA PRO A 66 -7.80 2.37 3.01
C PRO A 66 -9.30 2.54 3.25
N LEU A 67 -9.67 3.30 4.28
CA LEU A 67 -11.05 3.59 4.62
C LEU A 67 -11.57 4.73 3.74
N THR A 68 -12.72 4.50 3.11
CA THR A 68 -13.40 5.47 2.25
C THR A 68 -14.73 5.87 2.86
N LEU A 69 -15.16 7.09 2.56
CA LEU A 69 -16.44 7.64 3.00
C LEU A 69 -17.23 8.16 1.81
N ASP A 70 -18.52 7.86 1.86
CA ASP A 70 -19.56 8.55 1.10
C ASP A 70 -19.63 10.00 1.62
N LEU A 71 -19.34 10.97 0.75
CA LEU A 71 -19.32 12.39 1.13
C LEU A 71 -20.48 13.20 0.57
N ASP A 72 -21.22 12.68 -0.41
CA ASP A 72 -22.37 13.36 -0.99
C ASP A 72 -23.72 12.81 -0.49
N GLY A 73 -23.69 11.69 0.23
CA GLY A 73 -24.80 11.09 0.97
C GLY A 73 -25.76 10.32 0.07
N ASP A 74 -25.28 9.82 -1.07
CA ASP A 74 -26.10 9.04 -1.99
C ASP A 74 -26.29 7.57 -1.56
N GLY A 75 -25.55 7.13 -0.54
CA GLY A 75 -25.64 5.83 0.09
C GLY A 75 -24.65 4.79 -0.42
N MET A 76 -23.72 5.16 -1.31
CA MET A 76 -22.63 4.30 -1.75
C MET A 76 -21.30 5.06 -1.86
N VAL A 77 -20.20 4.30 -2.02
CA VAL A 77 -18.91 4.87 -2.36
C VAL A 77 -18.61 4.54 -3.81
N GLU A 78 -18.39 5.54 -4.65
CA GLU A 78 -17.89 5.36 -6.00
C GLU A 78 -16.40 5.07 -6.00
N THR A 79 -16.00 4.22 -6.93
CA THR A 79 -14.60 3.97 -7.23
C THR A 79 -14.35 4.02 -8.72
N THR A 80 -13.15 4.45 -9.08
CA THR A 80 -12.63 4.37 -10.44
C THR A 80 -11.65 3.19 -10.50
N SER A 81 -11.77 2.35 -11.52
CA SER A 81 -10.85 1.23 -11.70
C SER A 81 -9.42 1.71 -11.93
N LYS A 82 -8.44 0.82 -11.68
CA LYS A 82 -7.01 1.12 -11.87
C LYS A 82 -6.71 1.68 -13.26
N GLU A 83 -7.33 1.11 -14.29
CA GLU A 83 -7.14 1.45 -15.70
C GLU A 83 -7.65 2.86 -16.03
N ASN A 84 -8.65 3.33 -15.29
CA ASN A 84 -9.36 4.59 -15.57
C ASN A 84 -9.00 5.71 -14.58
N SER A 85 -8.36 5.40 -13.45
CA SER A 85 -8.11 6.40 -12.39
C SER A 85 -7.03 7.41 -12.79
N GLY A 86 -6.00 6.97 -13.51
CA GLY A 86 -4.79 7.76 -13.77
C GLY A 86 -4.01 8.12 -12.50
N VAL A 87 -4.35 7.51 -11.36
CA VAL A 87 -3.81 7.81 -10.03
C VAL A 87 -2.65 6.88 -9.71
N TYR A 88 -1.52 7.46 -9.33
CA TYR A 88 -0.35 6.78 -8.77
C TYR A 88 -0.17 7.18 -7.32
N PHE A 89 -0.10 6.20 -6.41
CA PHE A 89 0.04 6.44 -4.98
C PHE A 89 0.86 5.31 -4.33
N ASP A 90 1.71 5.64 -3.36
CA ASP A 90 2.50 4.65 -2.61
C ASP A 90 1.64 4.11 -1.45
N HIS A 91 0.98 2.97 -1.66
CA HIS A 91 0.02 2.45 -0.69
C HIS A 91 0.67 1.77 0.53
N ASP A 92 1.95 1.42 0.49
CA ASP A 92 2.68 0.69 1.55
C ASP A 92 3.88 1.44 2.14
N ASN A 93 4.14 2.66 1.70
CA ASN A 93 5.31 3.43 2.10
C ASN A 93 6.61 2.69 1.74
N ASN A 94 6.69 2.25 0.49
CA ASN A 94 7.89 1.62 -0.07
C ASN A 94 8.71 2.58 -0.97
N SER A 95 8.32 3.86 -0.99
CA SER A 95 8.84 4.95 -1.83
C SER A 95 8.59 4.78 -3.33
N PHE A 96 7.62 3.97 -3.73
CA PHE A 96 7.27 3.72 -5.12
C PHE A 96 5.76 3.82 -5.31
N ALA A 97 5.31 4.87 -6.01
CA ALA A 97 3.90 5.06 -6.30
C ALA A 97 3.43 4.15 -7.45
N GLU A 98 2.42 3.31 -7.19
CA GLU A 98 1.83 2.45 -8.21
C GLU A 98 0.45 2.93 -8.66
N GLN A 99 0.13 2.60 -9.91
CA GLN A 99 -1.20 2.83 -10.43
C GLN A 99 -2.21 1.96 -9.68
N SER A 100 -3.26 2.58 -9.13
CA SER A 100 -4.27 1.92 -8.33
C SER A 100 -5.68 2.37 -8.71
N GLY A 101 -6.69 1.54 -8.40
CA GLY A 101 -8.05 2.04 -8.36
C GLY A 101 -8.17 3.13 -7.29
N TRP A 102 -9.12 4.03 -7.44
CA TRP A 102 -9.21 5.20 -6.57
C TRP A 102 -10.65 5.53 -6.20
N VAL A 103 -10.83 6.26 -5.10
CA VAL A 103 -12.12 6.81 -4.70
C VAL A 103 -12.64 7.78 -5.76
N GLY A 104 -13.96 7.81 -5.95
CA GLY A 104 -14.64 8.75 -6.83
C GLY A 104 -14.36 10.21 -6.45
N LYS A 105 -14.69 11.14 -7.36
CA LYS A 105 -14.46 12.58 -7.13
C LYS A 105 -15.35 13.18 -6.04
N ASP A 106 -16.52 12.56 -5.83
CA ASP A 106 -17.55 13.07 -4.94
C ASP A 106 -17.33 12.55 -3.51
N ASP A 107 -16.72 11.37 -3.38
CA ASP A 107 -16.26 10.73 -2.14
C ASP A 107 -14.83 11.09 -1.70
N GLY A 108 -14.37 10.46 -0.61
CA GLY A 108 -13.02 10.68 -0.09
C GLY A 108 -12.42 9.51 0.69
N LEU A 109 -11.10 9.55 0.80
CA LEU A 109 -10.32 8.71 1.70
C LEU A 109 -10.22 9.38 3.07
N LEU A 110 -10.29 8.61 4.14
CA LEU A 110 -9.97 9.13 5.47
C LEU A 110 -8.45 9.18 5.64
N VAL A 111 -7.93 10.35 6.01
CA VAL A 111 -6.49 10.61 6.06
C VAL A 111 -6.06 11.39 7.29
N PHE A 112 -4.80 11.21 7.67
CA PHE A 112 -4.13 11.94 8.73
C PHE A 112 -2.66 12.15 8.34
N ASP A 113 -2.28 13.41 8.12
CA ASP A 113 -0.91 13.86 7.89
C ASP A 113 -0.11 13.66 9.18
N LYS A 114 0.53 12.49 9.30
CA LYS A 114 1.17 12.05 10.55
C LYS A 114 2.55 12.67 10.71
N ASN A 115 3.22 12.93 9.59
CA ASN A 115 4.57 13.49 9.59
C ASN A 115 4.54 15.04 9.58
N ASN A 116 3.34 15.64 9.48
CA ASN A 116 3.08 17.09 9.43
C ASN A 116 3.79 17.80 8.27
N ASN A 117 3.92 17.12 7.13
CA ASN A 117 4.57 17.69 5.94
C ASN A 117 3.60 18.49 5.05
N GLY A 118 2.32 18.53 5.40
CA GLY A 118 1.28 19.25 4.69
C GLY A 118 0.72 18.50 3.47
N LYS A 119 1.13 17.25 3.27
CA LYS A 119 0.73 16.37 2.18
C LYS A 119 0.24 15.04 2.77
N ILE A 120 -0.39 14.25 1.91
CA ILE A 120 -0.69 12.84 2.19
C ILE A 120 -0.02 12.10 1.05
N ASP A 121 1.17 11.59 1.27
CA ASP A 121 2.05 11.11 0.20
C ASP A 121 2.23 9.59 0.19
N ASP A 122 1.88 8.91 1.28
CA ASP A 122 1.93 7.45 1.35
C ASP A 122 0.83 6.81 2.23
N GLY A 123 0.74 5.48 2.16
CA GLY A 123 -0.29 4.69 2.84
C GLY A 123 -0.21 4.67 4.37
N SER A 124 0.87 5.17 4.99
CA SER A 124 0.96 5.34 6.44
C SER A 124 0.08 6.48 6.96
N GLU A 125 -0.34 7.38 6.05
CA GLU A 125 -1.18 8.55 6.30
C GLU A 125 -2.64 8.33 5.87
N LEU A 126 -2.94 7.18 5.28
CA LEU A 126 -4.30 6.69 5.07
C LEU A 126 -4.74 5.87 6.29
N PHE A 127 -6.03 5.93 6.64
CA PHE A 127 -6.61 4.99 7.62
C PHE A 127 -6.77 3.62 6.98
N GLY A 128 -6.03 2.63 7.44
CA GLY A 128 -6.02 1.29 6.88
C GLY A 128 -5.02 0.38 7.59
N ASN A 129 -4.74 -0.78 7.02
CA ASN A 129 -3.76 -1.71 7.57
C ASN A 129 -2.28 -1.29 7.44
N ASN A 130 -2.00 -0.15 6.81
CA ASN A 130 -0.67 0.48 6.84
C ASN A 130 -0.56 1.59 7.89
N THR A 131 -1.66 1.92 8.59
CA THR A 131 -1.62 2.84 9.73
C THR A 131 -0.82 2.21 10.87
N ILE A 132 0.21 2.92 11.35
CA ILE A 132 0.88 2.61 12.62
C ILE A 132 0.04 3.14 13.78
N LEU A 133 -0.37 2.26 14.67
CA LEU A 133 -1.12 2.55 15.90
C LEU A 133 -0.21 3.17 16.97
N SER A 134 -0.81 3.73 18.02
CA SER A 134 -0.12 4.30 19.19
C SER A 134 0.83 3.31 19.88
N ASN A 135 0.56 2.01 19.77
CA ASN A 135 1.41 0.94 20.30
C ASN A 135 2.60 0.56 19.40
N GLY A 136 2.75 1.20 18.23
CA GLY A 136 3.83 0.97 17.27
C GLY A 136 3.58 -0.17 16.27
N ASN A 137 2.49 -0.92 16.38
CA ASN A 137 2.13 -1.97 15.43
C ASN A 137 1.28 -1.43 14.27
N LYS A 138 1.26 -2.15 13.15
CA LYS A 138 0.28 -1.90 12.07
C LYS A 138 -1.12 -2.31 12.51
N ALA A 139 -2.12 -1.52 12.12
CA ALA A 139 -3.51 -1.90 12.27
C ALA A 139 -3.84 -3.14 11.41
N ALA A 140 -4.76 -3.98 11.86
CA ALA A 140 -5.33 -5.06 11.09
C ALA A 140 -6.21 -4.54 9.95
N ASN A 141 -6.85 -3.36 10.12
CA ASN A 141 -7.70 -2.68 9.14
C ASN A 141 -7.96 -1.21 9.53
N GLY A 142 -8.64 -0.46 8.66
CA GLY A 142 -8.98 0.96 8.88
C GLY A 142 -9.89 1.25 10.07
N PHE A 143 -10.73 0.30 10.51
CA PHE A 143 -11.58 0.49 11.69
C PHE A 143 -10.79 0.37 12.99
N GLU A 144 -9.80 -0.53 13.04
CA GLU A 144 -8.87 -0.57 14.17
C GLU A 144 -8.00 0.69 14.23
N ALA A 145 -7.55 1.18 13.07
CA ALA A 145 -6.87 2.46 12.96
C ALA A 145 -7.71 3.63 13.51
N LEU A 146 -9.01 3.66 13.21
CA LEU A 146 -9.94 4.64 13.77
C LEU A 146 -10.05 4.52 15.30
N LYS A 147 -10.20 3.30 15.82
CA LYS A 147 -10.33 3.07 17.26
C LYS A 147 -9.14 3.60 18.06
N ASP A 148 -7.94 3.56 17.49
CA ASP A 148 -6.73 4.08 18.14
C ASP A 148 -6.74 5.62 18.31
N LEU A 149 -7.61 6.33 17.58
CA LEU A 149 -7.83 7.76 17.77
C LEU A 149 -8.86 8.11 18.85
N ASP A 150 -9.69 7.15 19.28
CA ASP A 150 -10.68 7.32 20.35
C ASP A 150 -9.96 7.42 21.70
N SER A 151 -9.53 8.62 22.04
CA SER A 151 -8.68 8.88 23.19
C SER A 151 -9.44 8.83 24.52
N ASN A 152 -10.76 8.98 24.48
CA ASN A 152 -11.63 8.90 25.64
C ASN A 152 -12.32 7.51 25.79
N ASN A 153 -12.18 6.64 24.80
CA ASN A 153 -12.75 5.29 24.70
C ASN A 153 -14.28 5.25 24.79
N ASP A 154 -14.98 6.27 24.27
CA ASP A 154 -16.44 6.34 24.27
C ASP A 154 -17.09 5.69 23.02
N GLY A 155 -16.27 5.19 22.10
CA GLY A 155 -16.66 4.55 20.86
C GLY A 155 -16.99 5.54 19.73
N LYS A 156 -16.68 6.82 19.90
CA LYS A 156 -16.86 7.86 18.89
C LYS A 156 -15.51 8.50 18.58
N ILE A 157 -15.44 9.05 17.38
CA ILE A 157 -14.33 9.88 16.95
C ILE A 157 -14.90 11.27 16.75
N ASP A 158 -14.72 12.13 17.75
CA ASP A 158 -15.31 13.47 17.77
C ASP A 158 -14.39 14.51 18.40
N ASN A 159 -14.88 15.74 18.57
CA ASN A 159 -14.06 16.85 19.06
C ASN A 159 -13.60 16.70 20.52
N GLN A 160 -14.04 15.67 21.24
CA GLN A 160 -13.53 15.30 22.54
C GLN A 160 -12.24 14.47 22.44
N ASP A 161 -11.86 14.05 21.23
CA ASP A 161 -10.61 13.34 20.98
C ASP A 161 -9.43 14.26 20.74
N THR A 162 -8.30 13.91 21.37
CA THR A 162 -7.08 14.72 21.36
C THR A 162 -6.59 15.08 19.95
N ASN A 163 -6.75 14.15 19.00
CA ASN A 163 -6.23 14.28 17.63
C ASN A 163 -7.33 14.52 16.58
N PHE A 164 -8.58 14.77 16.99
CA PHE A 164 -9.69 14.90 16.06
C PHE A 164 -9.48 15.97 14.99
N ASN A 165 -8.92 17.12 15.37
CA ASN A 165 -8.70 18.24 14.45
C ASN A 165 -7.67 17.94 13.34
N ASN A 166 -6.89 16.88 13.49
CA ASN A 166 -5.92 16.46 12.49
C ASN A 166 -6.51 15.47 11.47
N LEU A 167 -7.73 14.95 11.72
CA LEU A 167 -8.45 14.16 10.75
C LEU A 167 -8.90 15.04 9.59
N LYS A 168 -8.61 14.56 8.38
CA LYS A 168 -9.03 15.19 7.14
C LYS A 168 -9.66 14.15 6.22
N PHE A 169 -10.43 14.65 5.27
CA PHE A 169 -10.93 13.85 4.16
C PHE A 169 -10.14 14.22 2.91
N GLY A 170 -9.43 13.25 2.36
CA GLY A 170 -8.61 13.40 1.18
C GLY A 170 -9.39 13.15 -0.09
N LYS A 171 -9.49 14.16 -0.96
CA LYS A 171 -9.91 14.01 -2.36
C LYS A 171 -8.69 13.95 -3.27
N THR A 172 -8.83 13.37 -4.46
CA THR A 172 -7.73 13.14 -5.44
C THR A 172 -6.83 14.35 -5.69
N LYS A 173 -7.37 15.59 -5.70
CA LYS A 173 -6.57 16.82 -5.86
C LYS A 173 -5.71 17.19 -4.65
N THR A 174 -6.13 16.83 -3.44
CA THR A 174 -5.47 17.17 -2.18
C THR A 174 -4.36 16.17 -1.85
N LEU A 175 -4.48 14.93 -2.33
CA LEU A 175 -3.57 13.82 -2.04
C LEU A 175 -2.36 13.72 -2.99
N MET A 176 -2.31 14.55 -4.04
CA MET A 176 -1.30 14.44 -5.12
C MET A 176 -0.54 15.74 -5.40
N ALA A 177 -0.50 16.67 -4.45
CA ALA A 177 0.22 17.92 -4.64
C ALA A 177 1.73 17.66 -4.69
N ASN A 178 2.26 17.52 -5.91
CA ASN A 178 3.69 17.49 -6.26
C ASN A 178 4.42 18.71 -5.69
#